data_AF-A0A2V7CA09-F1
#
_entry.id   AF-A0A2V7CA09-F1
#
_cell.length_a   1.000
_cell.length_b   1.000
_cell.length_c   1.000
_cell.angle_alpha   90.00
_cell.angle_beta   90.00
_cell.angle_gamma   90.00
#
_symmetry.space_group_name_H-M   'P 1'
#
loop_
_entity.id
_entity.type
_entity.pdbx_description
1 polymer ?
#
loop_
_entity_poly.entity_id
_entity_poly.type
_entity_poly.pdbx_seq_one_letter_code
_entity_poly.pdbx_strand_id
1 'polypeptide(L)'
;MVALGLLVTVGSAHRDGAAASEPAPLPTEALQVLITTSELVVGQNRFAFGLMKGRTLVDAASVAVRIYDLRDEPPRLTAEAPALYHKLEVVEQGKHVHIHPDGTRHVHSGETDVQGVFVAHVRFTRPGPWGVEILARQGDDPIDAARLTVQALADARTPTVGMPAPRSRNLVASDVNDLRTIDSSEPPDPRLHQHRIADAIAQGKPQVIVFATPRYCTSRVCGPVVDVVRTLIPTYGDRVVFIHQEIWQAGAQQFSPAVEEWNLRSEPWIFVVDGRGMVRARFEGLTTRREVEAALRQVLALE
;
A
#
# COMPACT_ATOMS: atom_id res chain seq x y z
N MET A 1 -56.54 55.07 29.55
CA MET A 1 -56.51 55.74 30.86
C MET A 1 -55.93 54.78 31.89
N VAL A 2 -54.82 55.20 32.53
CA VAL A 2 -54.36 54.90 33.91
C VAL A 2 -54.28 53.40 34.29
N ALA A 3 -53.13 52.72 34.21
CA ALA A 3 -51.91 52.80 35.02
C ALA A 3 -52.10 52.51 36.52
N LEU A 4 -51.59 51.37 36.99
CA LEU A 4 -50.98 51.24 38.31
C LEU A 4 -49.94 50.12 38.28
N GLY A 5 -48.72 50.44 38.70
CA GLY A 5 -47.55 49.57 38.58
C GLY A 5 -47.23 48.80 39.85
N LEU A 6 -46.22 47.94 39.75
CA LEU A 6 -45.50 47.40 40.89
C LEU A 6 -44.03 47.17 40.47
N LEU A 7 -43.12 47.79 41.21
CA LEU A 7 -41.67 47.61 41.17
C LEU A 7 -41.31 46.20 41.68
N VAL A 8 -40.40 45.50 41.00
CA VAL A 8 -39.53 44.49 41.64
C VAL A 8 -38.10 44.63 41.11
N THR A 9 -37.19 44.66 42.07
CA THR A 9 -35.74 44.89 41.99
C THR A 9 -34.99 43.75 41.30
N VAL A 10 -33.99 44.10 40.48
CA VAL A 10 -33.07 43.15 39.82
C VAL A 10 -32.04 42.68 40.84
N GLY A 11 -32.11 41.40 41.21
CA GLY A 11 -31.05 40.68 41.91
C GLY A 11 -30.16 39.93 40.92
N SER A 12 -28.85 40.17 40.99
CA SER A 12 -27.82 39.50 40.20
C SER A 12 -27.70 38.02 40.60
N ALA A 13 -28.05 37.10 39.70
CA ALA A 13 -27.78 35.68 39.86
C ALA A 13 -26.44 35.31 39.21
N HIS A 14 -25.50 34.82 40.01
CA HIS A 14 -24.32 34.10 39.55
C HIS A 14 -24.75 32.90 38.70
N ARG A 15 -24.30 32.84 37.44
CA ARG A 15 -24.31 31.62 36.63
C ARG A 15 -22.90 31.05 36.63
N ASP A 16 -22.73 29.94 37.32
CA ASP A 16 -21.61 29.03 37.12
C ASP A 16 -21.74 28.43 35.71
N GLY A 17 -20.98 28.99 34.78
CA GLY A 17 -20.76 28.40 33.46
C GLY A 17 -19.68 27.34 33.58
N ALA A 18 -20.07 26.07 33.51
CA ALA A 18 -19.15 24.96 33.28
C ALA A 18 -18.33 25.25 32.01
N ALA A 19 -17.03 25.47 32.17
CA ALA A 19 -16.11 25.60 31.06
C ALA A 19 -16.07 24.25 30.33
N ALA A 20 -16.56 24.24 29.08
CA ALA A 20 -16.33 23.13 28.16
C ALA A 20 -14.82 22.93 28.05
N SER A 21 -14.36 21.73 28.39
CA SER A 21 -12.96 21.33 28.23
C SER A 21 -12.62 21.40 26.76
N GLU A 22 -11.74 22.33 26.40
CA GLU A 22 -11.14 22.39 25.08
C GLU A 22 -10.40 21.06 24.85
N PRO A 23 -10.58 20.37 23.69
CA PRO A 23 -9.83 19.16 23.41
C PRO A 23 -8.34 19.48 23.48
N ALA A 24 -7.59 18.75 24.31
CA ALA A 24 -6.14 18.87 24.34
C ALA A 24 -5.61 18.70 22.90
N PRO A 25 -4.71 19.58 22.43
CA PRO A 25 -4.09 19.39 21.13
C PRO A 25 -3.44 18.00 21.10
N LEU A 26 -3.75 17.20 20.08
CA LEU A 26 -3.04 15.94 19.84
C LEU A 26 -1.53 16.27 19.80
N PRO A 27 -0.67 15.56 20.55
CA PRO A 27 0.75 15.84 20.50
C PRO A 27 1.23 15.64 19.06
N THR A 28 1.72 16.70 18.44
CA THR A 28 2.19 16.72 17.06
C THR A 28 3.41 15.80 16.82
N GLU A 29 3.93 15.16 17.87
CA GLU A 29 5.09 14.26 17.88
C GLU A 29 4.75 12.76 18.04
N ALA A 30 3.48 12.40 18.24
CA ALA A 30 3.12 10.99 18.39
C ALA A 30 3.43 10.18 17.12
N LEU A 31 3.92 8.95 17.30
CA LEU A 31 4.22 8.02 16.20
C LEU A 31 2.92 7.61 15.49
N GLN A 32 2.88 7.84 14.19
CA GLN A 32 1.77 7.48 13.30
C GLN A 32 2.18 6.34 12.37
N VAL A 33 1.24 5.44 12.12
CA VAL A 33 1.42 4.28 11.24
C VAL A 33 0.63 4.51 9.96
N LEU A 34 1.33 4.48 8.84
CA LEU A 34 0.74 4.54 7.50
C LEU A 34 0.65 3.11 6.96
N ILE A 35 -0.49 2.45 7.16
CA ILE A 35 -0.70 1.09 6.69
C ILE A 35 -0.75 1.08 5.16
N THR A 36 0.03 0.19 4.53
CA THR A 36 -0.02 -0.01 3.06
C THR A 36 -0.58 -1.38 2.66
N THR A 37 -0.87 -2.25 3.63
CA THR A 37 -1.49 -3.57 3.44
C THR A 37 -2.88 -3.60 4.09
N SER A 38 -3.92 -3.78 3.28
CA SER A 38 -5.31 -3.83 3.75
C SER A 38 -5.89 -5.25 3.80
N GLU A 39 -5.38 -6.18 2.98
CA GLU A 39 -5.84 -7.56 2.97
C GLU A 39 -4.95 -8.46 3.84
N LEU A 40 -5.33 -8.57 5.12
CA LEU A 40 -4.72 -9.51 6.05
C LEU A 40 -5.61 -10.74 6.22
N VAL A 41 -5.01 -11.93 6.18
CA VAL A 41 -5.72 -13.21 6.21
C VAL A 41 -5.18 -14.12 7.33
N VAL A 42 -5.93 -15.16 7.67
CA VAL A 42 -5.40 -16.25 8.51
C VAL A 42 -4.17 -16.87 7.82
N GLY A 43 -3.11 -17.09 8.59
CA GLY A 43 -1.81 -17.54 8.07
C GLY A 43 -0.76 -16.43 8.10
N GLN A 44 0.27 -16.60 7.26
CA GLN A 44 1.40 -15.66 7.16
C GLN A 44 1.04 -14.46 6.28
N ASN A 45 1.39 -13.26 6.73
CA ASN A 45 1.15 -12.01 6.02
C ASN A 45 2.41 -11.16 5.97
N ARG A 46 2.64 -10.53 4.82
CA ARG A 46 3.58 -9.41 4.66
C ARG A 46 2.87 -8.15 5.16
N PHE A 47 3.24 -7.67 6.34
CA PHE A 47 2.68 -6.45 6.91
C PHE A 47 3.61 -5.27 6.62
N ALA A 48 3.25 -4.49 5.59
CA ALA A 48 4.02 -3.34 5.14
C ALA A 48 3.40 -2.02 5.62
N PHE A 49 4.24 -1.12 6.13
CA PHE A 49 3.79 0.16 6.67
C PHE A 49 4.88 1.23 6.63
N GLY A 50 4.46 2.49 6.58
CA GLY A 50 5.30 3.65 6.84
C GLY A 50 5.16 4.10 8.30
N LEU A 51 6.19 4.77 8.81
CA LEU A 51 6.15 5.43 10.11
C LEU A 51 6.35 6.93 9.92
N MET A 52 5.62 7.74 10.69
CA MET A 52 5.69 9.19 10.62
C MET A 52 5.61 9.80 12.02
N LYS A 53 6.40 10.84 12.27
CA LYS A 53 6.25 11.74 13.43
C LYS A 53 6.02 13.15 12.91
N GLY A 54 4.91 13.77 13.31
CA GLY A 54 4.49 15.05 12.73
C GLY A 54 4.30 14.94 11.22
N ARG A 55 5.18 15.59 10.44
CA ARG A 55 5.19 15.54 8.96
C ARG A 55 6.39 14.78 8.39
N THR A 56 7.21 14.18 9.24
CA THR A 56 8.48 13.57 8.85
C THR A 56 8.38 12.06 8.88
N LEU A 57 8.77 11.41 7.79
CA LEU A 57 8.88 9.96 7.73
C LEU A 57 10.04 9.48 8.62
N VAL A 58 9.83 8.37 9.31
CA VAL A 58 10.86 7.69 10.11
C VAL A 58 11.44 6.57 9.26
N ASP A 59 12.76 6.58 9.03
CA ASP A 59 13.48 5.63 8.17
C ASP A 59 14.56 4.82 8.91
N ALA A 60 15.12 5.36 9.99
CA ALA A 60 16.22 4.75 10.75
C ALA A 60 15.81 4.41 12.18
N ALA A 61 14.88 3.46 12.34
CA ALA A 61 14.47 2.95 13.64
C ALA A 61 14.63 1.42 13.73
N SER A 62 15.04 0.92 14.89
CA SER A 62 14.77 -0.47 15.25
C SER A 62 13.28 -0.59 15.52
N VAL A 63 12.58 -1.41 14.73
CA VAL A 63 11.13 -1.55 14.83
C VAL A 63 10.75 -2.99 15.15
N ALA A 64 9.88 -3.15 16.15
CA ALA A 64 9.22 -4.40 16.49
C ALA A 64 7.71 -4.25 16.36
N VAL A 65 7.06 -5.31 15.88
CA VAL A 65 5.61 -5.41 15.74
C VAL A 65 5.12 -6.50 16.67
N ARG A 66 4.27 -6.12 17.63
CA ARG A 66 3.62 -7.01 18.58
C ARG A 66 2.17 -7.24 18.19
N ILE A 67 1.73 -8.49 18.24
CA ILE A 67 0.39 -8.91 17.83
C ILE A 67 -0.40 -9.42 19.04
N TYR A 68 -1.57 -8.84 19.26
CA TYR A 68 -2.47 -9.15 20.37
C TYR A 68 -3.77 -9.75 19.86
N ASP A 69 -4.21 -10.84 20.48
CA ASP A 69 -5.55 -11.37 20.24
C ASP A 69 -6.55 -10.55 21.08
N LEU A 70 -7.40 -9.76 20.40
CA LEU A 70 -8.38 -8.89 21.08
C LEU A 70 -9.65 -9.65 21.52
N ARG A 71 -9.75 -10.94 21.22
CA ARG A 71 -10.85 -11.80 21.69
C ARG A 71 -10.54 -12.43 23.05
N ASP A 72 -9.28 -12.48 23.44
CA ASP A 72 -8.87 -12.86 24.79
C ASP A 72 -9.14 -11.67 25.72
N GLU A 73 -9.69 -11.91 26.92
CA GLU A 73 -9.85 -10.89 27.96
C GLU A 73 -9.01 -11.28 29.20
N PRO A 74 -7.92 -10.53 29.53
CA PRO A 74 -7.40 -9.37 28.81
C PRO A 74 -6.69 -9.77 27.49
N PRO A 75 -6.51 -8.82 26.54
CA PRO A 75 -5.83 -9.09 25.28
C PRO A 75 -4.43 -9.67 25.50
N ARG A 76 -4.15 -10.81 24.86
CA ARG A 76 -2.91 -11.55 25.05
C ARG A 76 -1.93 -11.30 23.92
N LEU A 77 -0.67 -11.01 24.25
CA LEU A 77 0.43 -10.99 23.29
C LEU A 77 0.61 -12.41 22.71
N THR A 78 0.52 -12.53 21.40
CA THR A 78 0.60 -13.82 20.69
C THR A 78 1.89 -13.96 19.87
N ALA A 79 2.46 -12.84 19.41
CA ALA A 79 3.68 -12.83 18.63
C ALA A 79 4.38 -11.47 18.73
N GLU A 80 5.70 -11.49 18.54
CA GLU A 80 6.53 -10.31 18.30
C GLU A 80 7.41 -10.62 17.08
N ALA A 81 7.50 -9.68 16.13
CA ALA A 81 8.30 -9.82 14.93
C ALA A 81 9.10 -8.52 14.66
N PRO A 82 10.36 -8.61 14.20
CA PRO A 82 11.06 -7.42 13.73
C PRO A 82 10.41 -6.90 12.44
N ALA A 83 10.36 -5.58 12.29
CA ALA A 83 10.07 -4.94 11.02
C ALA A 83 11.35 -4.36 10.43
N LEU A 84 11.75 -4.84 9.25
CA LEU A 84 12.95 -4.37 8.58
C LEU A 84 12.61 -3.18 7.71
N TYR A 85 13.43 -2.13 7.77
CA TYR A 85 13.32 -1.02 6.85
C TYR A 85 13.94 -1.39 5.50
N HIS A 86 13.14 -1.27 4.45
CA HIS A 86 13.57 -1.46 3.08
C HIS A 86 13.52 -0.13 2.35
N LYS A 87 14.69 0.41 2.01
CA LYS A 87 14.80 1.59 1.16
C LYS A 87 14.33 1.26 -0.25
N LEU A 88 13.57 2.17 -0.87
CA LEU A 88 13.19 2.03 -2.26
C LEU A 88 14.40 2.24 -3.17
N GLU A 89 14.62 1.32 -4.10
CA GLU A 89 15.71 1.41 -5.08
C GLU A 89 15.48 2.50 -6.13
N VAL A 90 14.26 3.04 -6.22
CA VAL A 90 13.87 4.19 -7.03
C VAL A 90 14.03 5.52 -6.29
N VAL A 91 14.90 5.58 -5.27
CA VAL A 91 15.15 6.78 -4.48
C VAL A 91 16.65 7.08 -4.40
N GLU A 92 17.04 8.25 -4.87
CA GLU A 92 18.43 8.71 -4.91
C GLU A 92 18.56 10.07 -4.21
N GLN A 93 19.46 10.17 -3.23
CA GLN A 93 19.68 11.40 -2.43
C GLN A 93 18.39 12.02 -1.86
N GLY A 94 17.44 11.20 -1.42
CA GLY A 94 16.18 11.68 -0.86
C GLY A 94 15.08 11.94 -1.90
N LYS A 95 15.38 11.77 -3.19
CA LYS A 95 14.50 12.15 -4.30
C LYS A 95 14.02 10.92 -5.06
N HIS A 96 12.74 10.89 -5.42
CA HIS A 96 12.21 9.83 -6.26
C HIS A 96 12.81 9.91 -7.66
N VAL A 97 13.29 8.77 -8.15
CA VAL A 97 13.84 8.62 -9.50
C VAL A 97 12.88 7.79 -10.34
N HIS A 98 12.18 8.49 -11.22
CA HIS A 98 11.38 7.90 -12.28
C HIS A 98 12.29 7.45 -13.42
N ILE A 99 12.02 6.27 -13.99
CA ILE A 99 12.76 5.71 -15.12
C ILE A 99 11.86 5.66 -16.34
N HIS A 100 12.27 6.34 -17.40
CA HIS A 100 11.55 6.39 -18.67
C HIS A 100 11.73 5.10 -19.49
N PRO A 101 10.85 4.88 -20.48
CA PRO A 101 10.96 3.74 -21.39
C PRO A 101 12.30 3.66 -22.13
N ASP A 102 12.90 4.80 -22.45
CA ASP A 102 14.20 4.93 -23.12
C ASP A 102 15.41 4.75 -22.17
N GLY A 103 15.16 4.50 -20.89
CA GLY A 103 16.18 4.35 -19.85
C GLY A 103 16.67 5.66 -19.25
N THR A 104 16.17 6.82 -19.70
CA THR A 104 16.48 8.10 -19.06
C THR A 104 15.89 8.17 -17.66
N ARG A 105 16.54 8.94 -16.78
CA ARG A 105 16.21 9.05 -15.35
C ARG A 105 15.73 10.46 -15.05
N HIS A 106 14.54 10.59 -14.48
CA HIS A 106 13.97 11.87 -14.07
C HIS A 106 13.85 11.90 -12.54
N VAL A 107 14.42 12.94 -11.94
CA VAL A 107 14.41 13.11 -10.49
C VAL A 107 13.28 14.07 -10.12
N HIS A 108 12.33 13.58 -9.32
CA HIS A 108 11.30 14.40 -8.70
C HIS A 108 11.70 14.72 -7.27
N SER A 109 11.58 15.98 -6.88
CA SER A 109 11.68 16.40 -5.49
C SER A 109 10.28 16.67 -4.97
N GLY A 110 9.68 15.72 -4.25
CA GLY A 110 8.53 15.96 -3.40
C GLY A 110 8.94 15.99 -1.93
N GLU A 111 8.43 16.95 -1.15
CA GLU A 111 8.54 16.94 0.33
C GLU A 111 7.86 15.72 0.99
N THR A 112 7.23 14.84 0.20
CA THR A 112 6.46 13.67 0.65
C THR A 112 6.87 12.38 -0.05
N ASP A 113 8.06 12.31 -0.65
CA ASP A 113 8.49 11.10 -1.35
C ASP A 113 8.78 10.00 -0.32
N VAL A 114 8.01 8.92 -0.37
CA VAL A 114 8.21 7.76 0.51
C VAL A 114 9.58 7.15 0.16
N GLN A 115 10.50 7.18 1.12
CA GLN A 115 11.90 6.75 0.92
C GLN A 115 12.08 5.23 1.02
N GLY A 116 11.14 4.56 1.67
CA GLY A 116 11.22 3.16 2.04
C GLY A 116 10.00 2.72 2.83
N VAL A 117 9.99 1.44 3.20
CA VAL A 117 8.86 0.79 3.86
C VAL A 117 9.38 -0.15 4.94
N PHE A 118 8.70 -0.19 6.08
CA PHE A 118 8.94 -1.24 7.07
C PHE A 118 8.12 -2.47 6.69
N VAL A 119 8.76 -3.64 6.72
CA VAL A 119 8.10 -4.92 6.46
C VAL A 119 8.32 -5.85 7.63
N ALA A 120 7.21 -6.30 8.23
CA ALA A 120 7.19 -7.39 9.20
C ALA A 120 6.44 -8.58 8.61
N HIS A 121 6.87 -9.79 8.96
CA HIS A 121 6.12 -11.01 8.64
C HIS A 121 5.35 -11.44 9.88
N VAL A 122 4.02 -11.34 9.81
CA VAL A 122 3.13 -11.59 10.94
C VAL A 122 2.18 -12.73 10.65
N ARG A 123 1.78 -13.47 11.68
CA ARG A 123 0.87 -14.61 11.55
C ARG A 123 -0.40 -14.40 12.35
N PHE A 124 -1.54 -14.56 11.70
CA PHE A 124 -2.85 -14.60 12.37
C PHE A 124 -3.36 -16.04 12.42
N THR A 125 -3.79 -16.50 13.58
CA THR A 125 -4.21 -17.89 13.77
C THR A 125 -5.70 -18.11 13.52
N ARG A 126 -6.51 -17.05 13.54
CA ARG A 126 -7.98 -17.07 13.43
C ARG A 126 -8.52 -15.77 12.84
N PRO A 127 -9.65 -15.81 12.12
CA PRO A 127 -10.27 -14.61 11.56
C PRO A 127 -10.86 -13.74 12.68
N GLY A 128 -10.78 -12.42 12.56
CA GLY A 128 -11.25 -11.51 13.61
C GLY A 128 -10.38 -10.26 13.78
N PRO A 129 -10.74 -9.43 14.77
CA PRO A 129 -9.95 -8.25 15.14
C PRO A 129 -8.67 -8.66 15.87
N TRP A 130 -7.56 -7.99 15.53
CA TRP A 130 -6.26 -8.15 16.15
C TRP A 130 -5.69 -6.78 16.52
N GLY A 131 -5.02 -6.71 17.67
CA GLY A 131 -4.28 -5.54 18.10
C GLY A 131 -2.87 -5.60 17.56
N VAL A 132 -2.38 -4.50 17.00
CA VAL A 132 -1.00 -4.36 16.56
C VAL A 132 -0.38 -3.21 17.35
N GLU A 133 0.73 -3.49 18.03
CA GLU A 133 1.56 -2.46 18.66
C GLU A 133 2.89 -2.39 17.91
N ILE A 134 3.20 -1.22 17.37
CA ILE A 134 4.47 -0.93 16.71
C ILE A 134 5.34 -0.17 17.70
N LEU A 135 6.50 -0.75 17.99
CA LEU A 135 7.51 -0.17 18.86
C LEU A 135 8.67 0.28 18.00
N ALA A 136 8.96 1.59 17.99
CA ALA A 136 10.05 2.17 17.22
C ALA A 136 11.06 2.82 18.15
N ARG A 137 12.35 2.60 17.89
CA ARG A 137 13.46 3.27 18.58
C ARG A 137 14.44 3.84 17.57
N GLN A 138 14.69 5.15 17.64
CA GLN A 138 15.74 5.82 16.86
C GLN A 138 16.98 6.01 17.74
N GLY A 139 18.07 5.30 17.44
CA GLY A 139 19.29 5.36 18.27
C GLY A 139 19.03 5.02 19.74
N ASP A 140 19.45 5.92 20.63
CA ASP A 140 19.28 5.79 22.10
C ASP A 140 18.03 6.53 22.62
N ASP A 141 17.16 7.02 21.73
CA ASP A 141 15.92 7.70 22.12
C ASP A 141 14.95 6.74 22.84
N PRO A 142 14.01 7.27 23.63
CA PRO A 142 12.91 6.48 24.19
C PRO A 142 12.16 5.68 23.11
N ILE A 143 11.61 4.53 23.48
CA ILE A 143 10.75 3.77 22.56
C ILE A 143 9.44 4.54 22.36
N ASP A 144 9.13 4.86 21.11
CA ASP A 144 7.79 5.28 20.72
C ASP A 144 6.91 4.08 20.43
N ALA A 145 5.64 4.20 20.80
CA ALA A 145 4.64 3.17 20.55
C ALA A 145 3.47 3.75 19.77
N ALA A 146 3.03 3.01 18.76
CA ALA A 146 1.76 3.24 18.08
C ALA A 146 0.91 1.97 18.15
N ARG A 147 -0.38 2.13 18.44
CA ARG A 147 -1.32 1.01 18.54
C ARG A 147 -2.45 1.19 17.53
N LEU A 148 -2.80 0.10 16.87
CA LEU A 148 -3.88 0.05 15.89
C LEU A 148 -4.58 -1.30 15.94
N THR A 149 -5.80 -1.33 15.42
CA THR A 149 -6.56 -2.57 15.23
C THR A 149 -6.58 -2.92 13.75
N VAL A 150 -6.36 -4.20 13.44
CA VAL A 150 -6.49 -4.75 12.09
C VAL A 150 -7.47 -5.90 12.08
N GLN A 151 -8.01 -6.22 10.91
CA GLN A 151 -8.92 -7.33 10.71
C GLN A 151 -8.24 -8.44 9.91
N ALA A 152 -8.15 -9.65 10.47
CA ALA A 152 -7.75 -10.83 9.73
C ALA A 152 -8.99 -11.50 9.12
N LEU A 153 -9.01 -11.67 7.80
CA LEU A 153 -10.03 -12.40 7.07
C LEU A 153 -9.77 -13.90 7.16
N ALA A 154 -10.83 -14.72 7.05
CA ALA A 154 -10.68 -16.17 6.98
C ALA A 154 -9.94 -16.58 5.69
N ASP A 155 -10.36 -15.97 4.58
CA ASP A 155 -9.84 -16.23 3.24
C ASP A 155 -9.52 -14.90 2.55
N ALA A 156 -8.53 -14.94 1.65
CA ALA A 156 -8.24 -13.83 0.76
C ALA A 156 -9.39 -13.61 -0.23
N ARG A 157 -9.61 -12.36 -0.61
CA ARG A 157 -10.54 -12.00 -1.69
C ARG A 157 -9.85 -11.99 -3.03
N THR A 158 -8.55 -11.69 -3.03
CA THR A 158 -7.69 -11.63 -4.22
C THR A 158 -6.98 -12.97 -4.46
N PRO A 159 -6.51 -13.26 -5.69
CA PRO A 159 -5.77 -14.49 -5.99
C PRO A 159 -4.59 -14.71 -5.04
N THR A 160 -4.47 -15.91 -4.49
CA THR A 160 -3.40 -16.27 -3.55
C THR A 160 -2.33 -17.12 -4.20
N VAL A 161 -1.17 -17.21 -3.56
CA VAL A 161 -0.07 -18.08 -4.00
C VAL A 161 -0.58 -19.52 -4.15
N GLY A 162 -0.33 -20.12 -5.30
CA GLY A 162 -0.80 -21.47 -5.64
C GLY A 162 -2.16 -21.52 -6.34
N MET A 163 -2.89 -20.40 -6.45
CA MET A 163 -4.11 -20.32 -7.26
C MET A 163 -3.81 -19.91 -8.71
N PRO A 164 -4.68 -20.27 -9.68
CA PRO A 164 -4.58 -19.73 -11.04
C PRO A 164 -4.84 -18.22 -11.05
N ALA A 165 -4.05 -17.49 -11.83
CA ALA A 165 -4.30 -16.09 -12.13
C ALA A 165 -5.54 -15.97 -13.04
N PRO A 166 -6.42 -14.97 -12.82
CA PRO A 166 -7.47 -14.64 -13.78
C PRO A 166 -6.88 -14.37 -15.17
N ARG A 167 -7.49 -14.96 -16.21
CA ARG A 167 -7.05 -14.83 -17.60
C ARG A 167 -7.64 -13.56 -18.23
N SER A 168 -7.25 -12.41 -17.71
CA SER A 168 -7.80 -11.13 -18.11
C SER A 168 -7.46 -10.79 -19.56
N ARG A 169 -8.45 -10.28 -20.29
CA ARG A 169 -8.28 -9.70 -21.63
C ARG A 169 -8.14 -8.18 -21.55
N ASN A 170 -7.20 -7.72 -20.72
CA ASN A 170 -6.89 -6.31 -20.57
C ASN A 170 -6.56 -5.63 -21.90
N LEU A 171 -6.79 -4.33 -21.99
CA LEU A 171 -6.36 -3.53 -23.14
C LEU A 171 -4.82 -3.56 -23.27
N VAL A 172 -4.36 -3.48 -24.51
CA VAL A 172 -2.94 -3.35 -24.89
C VAL A 172 -2.77 -2.12 -25.79
N ALA A 173 -1.52 -1.72 -26.03
CA ALA A 173 -1.20 -0.53 -26.82
C ALA A 173 -1.82 -0.55 -28.24
N SER A 174 -2.00 -1.72 -28.86
CA SER A 174 -2.63 -1.84 -30.18
C SER A 174 -4.14 -1.67 -30.18
N ASP A 175 -4.80 -1.69 -29.02
CA ASP A 175 -6.25 -1.52 -28.89
C ASP A 175 -6.69 -0.05 -28.81
N VAL A 176 -5.74 0.86 -28.59
CA VAL A 176 -6.01 2.27 -28.30
C VAL A 176 -5.17 3.18 -29.18
N ASN A 177 -5.74 4.34 -29.53
CA ASN A 177 -5.03 5.35 -30.32
C ASN A 177 -4.04 6.17 -29.47
N ASP A 178 -4.24 6.20 -28.16
CA ASP A 178 -3.42 6.95 -27.21
C ASP A 178 -3.21 6.12 -25.94
N LEU A 179 -1.95 5.81 -25.64
CA LEU A 179 -1.59 4.97 -24.49
C LEU A 179 -1.99 5.62 -23.16
N ARG A 180 -2.12 6.95 -23.10
CA ARG A 180 -2.58 7.69 -21.91
C ARG A 180 -4.01 7.37 -21.50
N THR A 181 -4.77 6.71 -22.37
CA THR A 181 -6.12 6.22 -22.03
C THR A 181 -6.10 4.94 -21.18
N ILE A 182 -4.96 4.23 -21.11
CA ILE A 182 -4.83 3.00 -20.32
C ILE A 182 -3.62 3.00 -19.38
N ASP A 183 -2.89 4.11 -19.32
CA ASP A 183 -1.75 4.33 -18.43
C ASP A 183 -1.64 5.81 -18.06
N SER A 184 -1.83 6.11 -16.79
CA SER A 184 -1.74 7.46 -16.25
C SER A 184 -0.29 7.88 -15.95
N SER A 185 0.69 6.98 -16.04
CA SER A 185 2.11 7.33 -15.88
C SER A 185 2.53 8.45 -16.82
N GLU A 186 3.52 9.23 -16.40
CA GLU A 186 4.08 10.29 -17.23
C GLU A 186 5.59 10.05 -17.46
N PRO A 187 6.01 9.72 -18.69
CA PRO A 187 5.19 9.23 -19.80
C PRO A 187 4.69 7.80 -19.55
N PRO A 188 3.64 7.37 -20.27
CA PRO A 188 3.27 5.96 -20.35
C PRO A 188 4.42 5.08 -20.85
N ASP A 189 4.52 3.84 -20.34
CA ASP A 189 5.55 2.90 -20.78
C ASP A 189 4.96 1.82 -21.70
N PRO A 190 5.15 1.91 -23.03
CA PRO A 190 4.57 0.94 -23.96
C PRO A 190 5.05 -0.49 -23.73
N ARG A 191 6.19 -0.70 -23.04
CA ARG A 191 6.70 -2.03 -22.69
C ARG A 191 5.78 -2.76 -21.69
N LEU A 192 4.98 -2.02 -20.91
CA LEU A 192 4.01 -2.56 -19.96
C LEU A 192 2.64 -2.89 -20.59
N HIS A 193 2.45 -2.62 -21.88
CA HIS A 193 1.16 -2.74 -22.57
C HIS A 193 1.24 -3.55 -23.87
N GLN A 194 2.19 -4.50 -23.95
CA GLN A 194 2.39 -5.33 -25.14
C GLN A 194 1.56 -6.62 -25.14
N HIS A 195 1.11 -7.05 -23.96
CA HIS A 195 0.50 -8.35 -23.77
C HIS A 195 -0.78 -8.27 -22.93
N ARG A 196 -1.75 -9.10 -23.30
CA ARG A 196 -2.86 -9.44 -22.41
C ARG A 196 -2.40 -10.52 -21.44
N ILE A 197 -2.91 -10.47 -20.21
CA ILE A 197 -2.64 -11.49 -19.17
C ILE A 197 -3.03 -12.89 -19.69
N ALA A 198 -4.19 -13.01 -20.34
CA ALA A 198 -4.66 -14.27 -20.94
C ALA A 198 -3.68 -14.83 -21.98
N ASP A 199 -3.13 -13.97 -22.84
CA ASP A 199 -2.28 -14.40 -23.96
C ASP A 199 -0.89 -14.80 -23.46
N ALA A 200 -0.34 -14.11 -22.45
CA ALA A 200 0.91 -14.50 -21.79
C ALA A 200 0.80 -15.89 -21.15
N ILE A 201 -0.31 -16.16 -20.46
CA ILE A 201 -0.60 -17.48 -19.87
C ILE A 201 -0.72 -18.55 -20.96
N ALA A 202 -1.43 -18.26 -22.05
CA ALA A 202 -1.59 -19.21 -23.16
C ALA A 202 -0.26 -19.52 -23.87
N GLN A 203 0.68 -18.58 -23.89
CA GLN A 203 2.02 -18.73 -24.47
C GLN A 203 3.03 -19.37 -23.52
N GLY A 204 2.64 -19.70 -22.29
CA GLY A 204 3.56 -20.30 -21.32
C GLY A 204 4.57 -19.31 -20.72
N LYS A 205 4.30 -17.99 -20.78
CA LYS A 205 5.27 -16.97 -20.36
C LYS A 205 5.03 -16.53 -18.90
N PRO A 206 6.08 -16.51 -18.05
CA PRO A 206 6.03 -15.82 -16.77
C PRO A 206 5.67 -14.35 -16.94
N GLN A 207 5.00 -13.80 -15.94
CA GLN A 207 4.61 -12.40 -15.96
C GLN A 207 4.66 -11.73 -14.59
N VAL A 208 5.02 -10.45 -14.61
CA VAL A 208 4.86 -9.52 -13.49
C VAL A 208 3.76 -8.55 -13.87
N ILE A 209 2.67 -8.57 -13.11
CA ILE A 209 1.48 -7.76 -13.35
C ILE A 209 1.37 -6.74 -12.22
N VAL A 210 1.34 -5.46 -12.55
CA VAL A 210 1.14 -4.36 -11.59
C VAL A 210 -0.21 -3.70 -11.82
N PHE A 211 -1.00 -3.60 -10.76
CA PHE A 211 -2.27 -2.87 -10.72
C PHE A 211 -2.05 -1.59 -9.91
N ALA A 212 -2.14 -0.44 -10.58
CA ALA A 212 -1.79 0.86 -9.98
C ALA A 212 -2.40 2.00 -10.79
N THR A 213 -2.61 3.15 -10.14
CA THR A 213 -2.99 4.42 -10.77
C THR A 213 -1.86 5.45 -10.53
N PRO A 214 -0.75 5.39 -11.28
CA PRO A 214 0.48 6.14 -10.99
C PRO A 214 0.30 7.63 -10.73
N ARG A 215 -0.59 8.29 -11.48
CA ARG A 215 -0.73 9.75 -11.43
C ARG A 215 -1.75 10.27 -10.43
N TYR A 216 -2.78 9.48 -10.16
CA TYR A 216 -3.99 9.96 -9.48
C TYR A 216 -4.27 9.26 -8.16
N CYS A 217 -3.51 8.24 -7.79
CA CYS A 217 -3.76 7.55 -6.53
C CYS A 217 -3.46 8.44 -5.32
N THR A 218 -4.36 8.40 -4.33
CA THR A 218 -4.32 9.27 -3.14
C THR A 218 -3.12 8.96 -2.25
N SER A 219 -2.70 7.69 -2.21
CA SER A 219 -1.60 7.20 -1.37
C SER A 219 -0.21 7.62 -1.87
N ARG A 220 -0.09 8.09 -3.12
CA ARG A 220 1.17 8.48 -3.79
C ARG A 220 2.23 7.38 -3.91
N VAL A 221 1.94 6.15 -3.50
CA VAL A 221 2.87 5.01 -3.62
C VAL A 221 2.77 4.27 -4.96
N CYS A 222 1.72 4.52 -5.74
CA CYS A 222 1.46 3.76 -6.97
C CYS A 222 2.49 4.04 -8.07
N GLY A 223 2.89 5.30 -8.25
CA GLY A 223 3.98 5.68 -9.16
C GLY A 223 5.29 4.97 -8.82
N PRO A 224 5.81 5.09 -7.59
CA PRO A 224 7.01 4.38 -7.15
C PRO A 224 6.95 2.86 -7.34
N VAL A 225 5.79 2.22 -7.12
CA VAL A 225 5.63 0.78 -7.33
C VAL A 225 5.68 0.39 -8.81
N VAL A 226 5.09 1.19 -9.70
CA VAL A 226 5.26 0.99 -11.15
C VAL A 226 6.72 1.19 -11.57
N ASP A 227 7.42 2.18 -11.01
CA ASP A 227 8.83 2.40 -11.30
C ASP A 227 9.72 1.25 -10.81
N VAL A 228 9.42 0.67 -9.65
CA VAL A 228 10.05 -0.57 -9.19
C VAL A 228 9.92 -1.67 -10.23
N VAL A 229 8.74 -1.87 -10.82
CA VAL A 229 8.52 -2.85 -11.89
C VAL A 229 9.32 -2.50 -13.14
N ARG A 230 9.33 -1.22 -13.56
CA ARG A 230 10.13 -0.76 -14.71
C ARG A 230 11.62 -1.08 -14.56
N THR A 231 12.15 -1.01 -13.33
CA THR A 231 13.58 -1.29 -13.08
C THR A 231 13.99 -2.73 -13.39
N LEU A 232 13.03 -3.67 -13.48
CA LEU A 232 13.26 -5.09 -13.78
C LEU A 232 13.27 -5.37 -15.29
N ILE A 233 12.63 -4.54 -16.09
CA ILE A 233 12.46 -4.76 -17.54
C ILE A 233 13.80 -4.95 -18.26
N PRO A 234 14.84 -4.11 -18.05
CA PRO A 234 16.10 -4.28 -18.79
C PRO A 234 16.82 -5.60 -18.54
N THR A 235 16.57 -6.26 -17.40
CA THR A 235 17.23 -7.52 -17.02
C THR A 235 16.41 -8.75 -17.35
N TYR A 236 15.07 -8.63 -17.35
CA TYR A 236 14.16 -9.77 -17.43
C TYR A 236 13.18 -9.73 -18.62
N GLY A 237 13.11 -8.63 -19.38
CA GLY A 237 12.11 -8.43 -20.45
C GLY A 237 12.12 -9.48 -21.56
N ASP A 238 13.25 -10.13 -21.82
CA ASP A 238 13.33 -11.22 -22.83
C ASP A 238 12.71 -12.54 -22.35
N ARG A 239 12.53 -12.71 -21.03
CA ARG A 239 12.06 -13.95 -20.39
C ARG A 239 10.72 -13.80 -19.69
N VAL A 240 10.34 -12.56 -19.37
CA VAL A 240 9.20 -12.24 -18.48
C VAL A 240 8.39 -11.14 -19.12
N VAL A 241 7.08 -11.35 -19.18
CA VAL A 241 6.13 -10.35 -19.63
C VAL A 241 5.82 -9.38 -18.49
N PHE A 242 5.86 -8.08 -18.76
CA PHE A 242 5.51 -7.04 -17.79
C PHE A 242 4.20 -6.37 -18.20
N ILE A 243 3.25 -6.26 -17.28
CA ILE A 243 1.91 -5.74 -17.55
C ILE A 243 1.54 -4.70 -16.51
N HIS A 244 1.11 -3.51 -16.95
CA HIS A 244 0.51 -2.50 -16.09
C HIS A 244 -1.00 -2.43 -16.32
N GLN A 245 -1.78 -2.36 -15.25
CA GLN A 245 -3.23 -2.23 -15.26
C GLN A 245 -3.67 -1.05 -14.40
N GLU A 246 -4.35 -0.10 -15.03
CA GLU A 246 -5.05 0.97 -14.32
C GLU A 246 -6.20 0.40 -13.49
N ILE A 247 -6.42 1.00 -12.31
CA ILE A 247 -7.51 0.57 -11.43
C ILE A 247 -8.86 0.96 -12.02
N TRP A 248 -8.90 2.11 -12.67
CA TRP A 248 -10.12 2.75 -13.16
C TRP A 248 -10.12 2.79 -14.68
N GLN A 249 -11.31 2.77 -15.27
CA GLN A 249 -11.46 3.05 -16.69
C GLN A 249 -11.27 4.55 -16.97
N ALA A 250 -10.72 4.88 -18.14
CA ALA A 250 -10.46 6.27 -18.52
C ALA A 250 -11.73 7.13 -18.47
N GLY A 251 -11.67 8.24 -17.73
CA GLY A 251 -12.78 9.20 -17.64
C GLY A 251 -14.01 8.68 -16.89
N ALA A 252 -13.89 7.57 -16.16
CA ALA A 252 -15.02 6.93 -15.49
C ALA A 252 -14.68 6.52 -14.05
N GLN A 253 -15.72 6.32 -13.22
CA GLN A 253 -15.58 5.86 -11.83
C GLN A 253 -15.83 4.35 -11.68
N GLN A 254 -15.78 3.60 -12.78
CA GLN A 254 -15.84 2.14 -12.74
C GLN A 254 -14.43 1.55 -12.72
N PHE A 255 -14.29 0.43 -12.02
CA PHE A 255 -13.09 -0.38 -12.08
C PHE A 255 -12.83 -0.90 -13.50
N SER A 256 -11.57 -1.11 -13.83
CA SER A 256 -11.22 -1.85 -15.05
C SER A 256 -11.71 -3.30 -14.94
N PRO A 257 -12.09 -3.97 -16.04
CA PRO A 257 -12.56 -5.36 -15.99
C PRO A 257 -11.54 -6.30 -15.33
N ALA A 258 -10.24 -6.07 -15.54
CA ALA A 258 -9.18 -6.84 -14.89
C ALA A 258 -9.20 -6.65 -13.37
N VAL A 259 -9.41 -5.43 -12.85
CA VAL A 259 -9.53 -5.21 -11.40
C VAL A 259 -10.71 -5.97 -10.81
N GLU A 260 -11.84 -6.02 -11.51
CA GLU A 260 -13.02 -6.77 -11.06
C GLU A 260 -12.77 -8.28 -11.07
N GLU A 261 -12.17 -8.82 -12.13
CA GLU A 261 -11.81 -10.24 -12.27
C GLU A 261 -10.83 -10.70 -11.18
N TRP A 262 -9.91 -9.82 -10.78
CA TRP A 262 -8.94 -10.07 -9.70
C TRP A 262 -9.49 -9.72 -8.31
N ASN A 263 -10.70 -9.16 -8.23
CA ASN A 263 -11.38 -8.74 -7.02
C ASN A 263 -10.55 -7.81 -6.13
N LEU A 264 -9.77 -6.90 -6.74
CA LEU A 264 -8.91 -5.96 -6.02
C LEU A 264 -9.77 -4.83 -5.42
N ARG A 265 -9.45 -4.43 -4.19
CA ARG A 265 -10.17 -3.37 -3.43
C ARG A 265 -9.26 -2.22 -2.98
N SER A 266 -8.00 -2.29 -3.36
CA SER A 266 -6.94 -1.37 -2.98
C SER A 266 -5.89 -1.31 -4.08
N GLU A 267 -4.97 -0.37 -3.97
CA GLU A 267 -3.83 -0.22 -4.86
C GLU A 267 -2.62 0.36 -4.11
N PRO A 268 -1.38 0.10 -4.58
CA PRO A 268 -1.03 -0.77 -5.70
C PRO A 268 -0.94 -2.26 -5.33
N TRP A 269 -1.05 -3.13 -6.34
CA TRP A 269 -0.76 -4.56 -6.23
C TRP A 269 0.27 -5.01 -7.27
N ILE A 270 1.13 -5.94 -6.88
CA ILE A 270 1.99 -6.70 -7.82
C ILE A 270 1.68 -8.19 -7.68
N PHE A 271 1.49 -8.86 -8.81
CA PHE A 271 1.42 -10.32 -8.89
C PHE A 271 2.57 -10.85 -9.75
N VAL A 272 3.21 -11.92 -9.28
CA VAL A 272 4.18 -12.70 -10.05
C VAL A 272 3.53 -14.04 -10.38
N VAL A 273 3.41 -14.34 -11.66
CA VAL A 273 2.70 -15.51 -12.20
C VAL A 273 3.67 -16.33 -13.05
N ASP A 274 3.67 -17.66 -12.90
CA ASP A 274 4.52 -18.55 -13.71
C ASP A 274 3.95 -18.82 -15.11
N GLY A 275 4.73 -19.49 -15.96
CA GLY A 275 4.30 -19.89 -17.30
C GLY A 275 3.06 -20.79 -17.34
N ARG A 276 2.68 -21.44 -16.23
CA ARG A 276 1.43 -22.21 -16.13
C ARG A 276 0.21 -21.35 -15.79
N GLY A 277 0.41 -20.05 -15.59
CA GLY A 277 -0.63 -19.12 -15.17
C GLY A 277 -0.97 -19.23 -13.68
N MET A 278 -0.05 -19.70 -12.85
CA MET A 278 -0.27 -19.86 -11.42
C MET A 278 0.42 -18.73 -10.65
N VAL A 279 -0.28 -18.12 -9.69
CA VAL A 279 0.28 -17.07 -8.81
C VAL A 279 1.38 -17.68 -7.94
N ARG A 280 2.55 -17.03 -7.92
CA ARG A 280 3.74 -17.44 -7.17
C ARG A 280 4.13 -16.44 -6.11
N ALA A 281 3.84 -15.16 -6.34
CA ALA A 281 3.92 -14.13 -5.31
C ALA A 281 2.85 -13.07 -5.54
N ARG A 282 2.47 -12.40 -4.45
CA ARG A 282 1.59 -11.24 -4.46
C ARG A 282 2.09 -10.21 -3.44
N PHE A 283 1.99 -8.94 -3.78
CA PHE A 283 2.39 -7.83 -2.91
C PHE A 283 1.32 -6.75 -2.98
N GLU A 284 0.88 -6.28 -1.81
CA GLU A 284 0.01 -5.12 -1.68
C GLU A 284 0.82 -3.95 -1.12
N GLY A 285 0.55 -2.77 -1.66
CA GLY A 285 1.17 -1.54 -1.20
C GLY A 285 2.61 -1.40 -1.67
N LEU A 286 3.36 -0.61 -0.91
CA LEU A 286 4.73 -0.30 -1.27
C LEU A 286 5.62 -1.55 -1.22
N THR A 287 6.32 -1.81 -2.31
CA THR A 287 7.09 -3.04 -2.55
C THR A 287 8.43 -2.70 -3.17
N THR A 288 9.49 -3.37 -2.73
CA THR A 288 10.84 -3.11 -3.22
C THR A 288 11.19 -3.94 -4.45
N ARG A 289 12.17 -3.49 -5.23
CA ARG A 289 12.69 -4.25 -6.37
C ARG A 289 13.21 -5.60 -5.91
N ARG A 290 13.96 -5.64 -4.80
CA ARG A 290 14.51 -6.88 -4.24
C ARG A 290 13.44 -7.93 -3.94
N GLU A 291 12.29 -7.53 -3.40
CA GLU A 291 11.19 -8.45 -3.09
C GLU A 291 10.59 -9.07 -4.37
N VAL A 292 10.28 -8.23 -5.36
CA VAL A 292 9.73 -8.70 -6.64
C VAL A 292 10.74 -9.57 -7.38
N GLU A 293 12.01 -9.17 -7.41
CA GLU A 293 13.08 -9.92 -8.08
C GLU A 293 13.34 -11.27 -7.41
N ALA A 294 13.27 -11.36 -6.08
CA ALA A 294 13.41 -12.62 -5.37
C ALA A 294 12.31 -13.62 -5.77
N ALA A 295 11.05 -13.16 -5.87
CA ALA A 295 9.95 -13.99 -6.37
C ALA A 295 10.15 -14.38 -7.84
N LEU A 296 10.60 -13.44 -8.67
CA LEU A 296 10.83 -13.68 -10.09
C LEU A 296 11.91 -14.74 -10.34
N ARG A 297 13.03 -14.68 -9.60
CA ARG A 297 14.09 -15.69 -9.68
C ARG A 297 13.61 -17.08 -9.29
N GLN A 298 12.67 -17.20 -8.35
CA GLN A 298 12.07 -18.48 -8.00
C GLN A 298 11.22 -19.01 -9.15
N VAL A 299 10.44 -18.16 -9.83
CA VAL A 299 9.64 -18.56 -11.00
C VAL A 299 10.54 -19.06 -12.13
N LEU A 300 11.59 -18.30 -12.47
CA LEU A 300 12.51 -18.63 -13.56
C LEU A 300 13.38 -19.87 -13.28
N ALA A 301 13.46 -20.31 -12.02
CA ALA A 301 14.15 -21.55 -11.65
C ALA A 301 13.26 -22.80 -11.77
N LEU A 302 11.95 -22.63 -12.00
CA LEU A 302 10.99 -23.72 -12.22
C LEU A 302 10.81 -24.07 -13.70
N GLU A 303 11.39 -23.27 -14.60
CA GLU A 303 11.35 -23.44 -16.05
C GLU A 303 12.58 -24.18 -16.55
#